data_AF-A0A928YFC4-F1
#
_entry.id   AF-A0A928YFC4-F1
#
_cell.length_a   1.000
_cell.length_b   1.000
_cell.length_c   1.000
_cell.angle_alpha   90.00
_cell.angle_beta   90.00
_cell.angle_gamma   90.00
#
_symmetry.space_group_name_H-M   'P 1'
#
loop_
_entity.id
_entity.type
_entity.pdbx_description
1 polymer ?
#
loop_
_entity_poly.entity_id
_entity_poly.type
_entity_poly.pdbx_seq_one_letter_code
_entity_poly.pdbx_strand_id
1 'polypeptide(L)' 'MKTIIIALCLLVAGCTSTVSQTEQQYYDVYDEQGKRKGYVRERDGHFTIYDENWQRKGYLECK' A
#
# COMPACT_ATOMS: atom_id res chain seq x y z
N MET A 1 9.20 -37.56 -29.84
CA MET A 1 9.57 -37.46 -28.40
C MET A 1 10.23 -36.11 -28.07
N LYS A 2 9.63 -34.99 -28.50
CA LYS A 2 10.17 -33.62 -28.26
C LYS A 2 9.10 -32.64 -27.76
N THR A 3 7.85 -33.09 -27.69
CA THR A 3 6.68 -32.31 -27.26
C THR A 3 6.25 -32.61 -25.83
N ILE A 4 6.75 -33.69 -25.21
CA ILE A 4 6.34 -34.11 -23.85
C ILE A 4 7.09 -33.32 -22.75
N ILE A 5 8.28 -32.77 -23.05
CA ILE A 5 9.08 -32.02 -22.05
C ILE A 5 8.51 -30.61 -21.81
N ILE A 6 7.79 -30.03 -22.79
CA ILE A 6 7.24 -28.66 -22.68
C ILE A 6 6.06 -28.60 -21.69
N ALA A 7 5.39 -29.73 -21.44
CA ALA A 7 4.25 -29.80 -20.52
C ALA A 7 4.66 -29.83 -19.02
N LEU A 8 5.93 -30.05 -18.69
CA LEU A 8 6.39 -30.14 -17.29
C LEU A 8 6.71 -28.78 -16.65
N CYS A 9 6.84 -27.71 -17.44
CA CYS A 9 7.14 -26.37 -16.92
C CYS A 9 5.91 -25.60 -16.40
N LEU A 10 4.69 -26.05 -16.72
CA LEU A 10 3.44 -25.39 -16.30
C LEU A 10 2.88 -25.90 -14.97
N LEU A 11 3.51 -26.92 -14.36
CA LEU A 11 3.08 -27.54 -13.10
C LEU A 11 3.85 -27.09 -11.86
N VAL A 12 4.75 -26.12 -11.98
CA VAL A 12 5.10 -25.26 -10.83
C VAL A 12 4.07 -24.13 -10.76
N ALA A 13 2.81 -24.56 -10.72
CA ALA A 13 1.69 -23.76 -10.29
C ALA A 13 1.93 -23.40 -8.83
N GLY A 14 1.73 -22.13 -8.52
CA GLY A 14 1.70 -21.65 -7.15
C GLY A 14 2.94 -20.88 -6.73
N CYS A 15 3.29 -19.82 -7.46
CA CYS A 15 3.67 -18.62 -6.74
C CYS A 15 2.44 -18.20 -5.93
N THR A 16 2.25 -18.75 -4.73
CA THR A 16 1.34 -18.21 -3.72
C THR A 16 1.98 -16.94 -3.14
N SER A 17 2.25 -15.98 -4.02
CA SER A 17 2.45 -14.61 -3.63
C SER A 17 1.07 -14.04 -3.34
N THR A 18 0.41 -14.54 -2.30
CA THR A 18 -0.55 -13.72 -1.56
C THR A 18 0.31 -12.70 -0.81
N VAL A 19 0.94 -11.79 -1.56
CA VAL A 19 1.36 -10.54 -0.97
C VAL A 19 0.05 -9.90 -0.60
N SER A 20 -0.31 -10.01 0.69
CA SER A 20 -1.16 -9.03 1.32
C SER A 20 -0.42 -7.70 1.14
N GLN A 21 -0.59 -7.11 -0.03
CA GLN A 21 -0.21 -5.74 -0.28
C GLN A 21 -1.22 -4.98 0.55
N THR A 22 -0.88 -4.72 1.80
CA THR A 22 -1.46 -3.59 2.49
C THR A 22 -1.10 -2.39 1.61
N GLU A 23 -1.99 -2.02 0.70
CA GLU A 23 -1.80 -0.85 -0.14
C GLU A 23 -1.70 0.34 0.80
N GLN A 24 -0.50 0.91 0.86
CA GLN A 24 -0.29 2.14 1.61
C GLN A 24 -0.84 3.27 0.76
N GLN A 25 -1.96 3.83 1.19
CA GLN A 25 -2.55 4.99 0.55
C GLN A 25 -2.11 6.27 1.26
N TYR A 26 -1.82 7.30 0.46
CA TYR A 26 -1.43 8.62 0.95
C TYR A 26 -2.43 9.66 0.45
N TYR A 27 -2.89 10.50 1.37
CA TYR A 27 -3.80 11.59 1.09
C TYR A 27 -3.13 12.90 1.45
N ASP A 28 -3.06 13.84 0.51
CA ASP A 28 -2.59 15.19 0.80
C ASP A 28 -3.65 15.95 1.63
N VAL A 29 -3.19 16.70 2.62
CA VAL A 29 -4.03 17.58 3.43
C VAL A 29 -3.78 19.01 2.99
N TYR A 30 -4.83 19.73 2.62
CA TYR A 30 -4.78 21.14 2.22
C TYR A 30 -5.54 22.01 3.22
N ASP A 31 -5.10 23.27 3.38
CA ASP A 31 -5.91 24.28 4.07
C ASP A 31 -7.01 24.86 3.17
N GLU A 32 -7.83 25.74 3.72
CA GLU A 32 -8.95 26.38 3.01
C GLU A 32 -8.50 27.24 1.81
N GLN A 33 -7.23 27.62 1.76
CA GLN A 33 -6.64 28.39 0.65
C GLN A 33 -6.01 27.48 -0.41
N GLY A 34 -6.09 26.15 -0.23
CA GLY A 34 -5.50 25.16 -1.13
C GLY A 34 -4.00 24.97 -0.93
N LYS A 35 -3.40 25.45 0.17
CA LYS A 35 -1.99 25.17 0.49
C LYS A 35 -1.87 23.83 1.20
N ARG A 36 -0.99 22.95 0.70
CA ARG A 36 -0.71 21.66 1.36
C ARG A 36 -0.12 21.90 2.76
N LYS A 37 -0.63 21.18 3.76
CA LYS A 37 -0.21 21.22 5.18
C LYS A 37 0.41 19.92 5.69
N GLY A 38 0.30 18.85 4.91
CA GLY A 38 0.82 17.55 5.29
C GLY A 38 0.14 16.44 4.53
N TYR A 39 0.19 15.24 5.11
CA TYR A 39 -0.34 14.04 4.49
C TYR A 39 -0.81 13.05 5.54
N VAL A 40 -1.84 12.29 5.18
CA VAL A 40 -2.35 11.16 5.95
C VAL A 40 -1.95 9.88 5.23
N ARG A 41 -1.35 8.95 5.96
CA ARG A 41 -1.06 7.60 5.49
C ARG A 41 -2.09 6.65 6.07
N GLU A 42 -2.77 5.91 5.21
CA GLU A 42 -3.59 4.78 5.60
C GLU A 42 -2.79 3.47 5.45
N ARG A 43 -2.87 2.62 6.47
CA ARG A 43 -2.29 1.29 6.46
C ARG A 43 -3.13 0.37 7.33
N ASP A 44 -3.67 -0.70 6.77
CA ASP A 44 -4.46 -1.71 7.50
C ASP A 44 -5.61 -1.09 8.33
N GLY A 45 -6.25 -0.04 7.81
CA GLY A 45 -7.32 0.70 8.51
C GLY A 45 -6.83 1.68 9.60
N HIS A 46 -5.51 1.81 9.80
CA HIS A 46 -4.91 2.80 10.68
C HIS A 46 -4.44 4.02 9.89
N PHE A 47 -4.82 5.21 10.35
CA PHE A 47 -4.43 6.46 9.70
C PHE A 47 -3.36 7.15 10.52
N THR A 48 -2.22 7.49 9.90
CA THR A 48 -1.13 8.25 10.53
C THR A 48 -1.04 9.63 9.88
N ILE A 49 -0.96 10.68 10.69
CA ILE A 49 -0.91 12.08 10.23
C ILE A 49 0.53 12.56 10.29
N TYR A 50 0.99 13.19 9.21
CA TYR A 50 2.30 13.81 9.08
C TYR A 50 2.16 15.26 8.66
N ASP A 51 3.10 16.11 9.07
CA ASP A 51 3.24 17.47 8.52
C ASP A 51 3.96 17.49 7.17
N GLU A 52 4.12 18.69 6.60
CA GLU A 52 4.79 18.92 5.31
C GLU A 52 6.22 18.38 5.22
N ASN A 53 6.87 18.08 6.37
CA ASN A 53 8.24 17.58 6.47
C ASN A 53 8.33 16.10 6.88
N TRP A 54 7.25 15.33 6.69
CA TRP A 54 7.15 13.92 7.05
C TRP A 54 7.36 13.65 8.55
N GLN A 55 7.14 14.65 9.40
CA GLN A 55 7.16 14.45 10.84
C GLN A 55 5.78 13.99 11.30
N ARG A 56 5.74 12.84 11.98
CA ARG A 56 4.50 12.30 12.53
C ARG A 56 3.94 13.28 13.56
N LYS A 57 2.70 13.72 13.34
CA LYS A 57 1.94 14.57 14.27
C LYS A 57 0.97 13.78 15.12
N GLY A 58 0.47 12.64 14.61
CA GLY A 58 -0.52 11.85 15.32
C GLY A 58 -1.00 10.64 14.54
N TYR A 59 -2.09 10.04 15.01
CA TYR A 59 -2.81 8.96 14.34
C TYR A 59 -4.31 9.07 14.65
N LEU A 60 -5.13 8.50 13.77
CA LEU A 60 -6.57 8.32 13.98
C LEU A 60 -6.85 6.83 14.10
N GLU A 61 -7.75 6.50 15.00
CA GLU A 61 -8.25 5.15 15.22
C GLU A 61 -9.76 5.18 14.99
N CYS A 62 -10.23 4.45 13.97
CA CYS A 62 -11.66 4.25 13.75
C CYS A 62 -12.16 3.27 14.83
N LYS A 63 -13.00 3.74 15.74
CA LYS A 63 -13.68 2.93 16.76
C LYS A 63 -15.07 2.52 16.31
#